data_AF-A0A497SBE3-F1
#
_entry.id   AF-A0A497SBE3-F1
#
_cell.length_a   1.000
_cell.length_b   1.000
_cell.length_c   1.000
_cell.angle_alpha   90.00
_cell.angle_beta   90.00
_cell.angle_gamma   90.00
#
_symmetry.space_group_name_H-M   'P 1'
#
loop_
_entity.id
_entity.type
_entity.pdbx_description
1 polymer ?
#
loop_
_entity_poly.entity_id
_entity_poly.type
_entity_poly.pdbx_seq_one_letter_code
_entity_poly.pdbx_strand_id
1 'polypeptide(L)'
;MTLTTSRAKEEERRTTVPHDLKKMFPYCSHNEFQECRDIVVQLYEQGYQPSSKRPPIKRVRRQLINGKRFILVHLPKEKNNTLTRWWVGIRDSLDTWKRNTPYHQKLWLPLEMSSFHQKELKKGQIKSLELRYKRSTSEWWVYFHLKVLPHSFSLPCQGENSSFLPPAVLGIDLGINIPAPRVLITPKKKLTSKEIKFWYTKQWNRINHRYKLKLSHLQRKAALNDQLGKKHQVYRFLNHLRRRHRYIKRPYIHQFVSDIMQTIESCASVRSFRRCRLS
;
A
#
# COMPACT_ATOMS: atom_id res chain seq x y z
N MET A 1 7.20 -29.66 3.44
CA MET A 1 8.47 -29.01 3.79
C MET A 1 9.05 -29.72 4.99
N THR A 2 10.14 -30.43 4.83
CA THR A 2 10.76 -31.28 5.86
C THR A 2 12.17 -30.77 6.15
N LEU A 3 12.51 -30.65 7.42
CA LEU A 3 13.79 -30.15 7.91
C LEU A 3 14.32 -31.15 8.94
N THR A 4 15.59 -31.51 8.85
CA THR A 4 16.28 -32.12 9.98
C THR A 4 16.40 -31.09 11.11
N THR A 5 15.82 -31.39 12.26
CA THR A 5 15.94 -30.54 13.46
C THR A 5 17.06 -31.07 14.34
N SER A 6 18.13 -30.29 14.53
CA SER A 6 19.22 -30.66 15.43
C SER A 6 18.85 -30.59 16.93
N ARG A 7 17.69 -30.01 17.26
CA ARG A 7 17.23 -29.77 18.64
C ARG A 7 16.48 -30.93 19.31
N ALA A 8 16.25 -32.04 18.61
CA ALA A 8 15.64 -33.23 19.24
C ALA A 8 16.66 -33.97 20.10
N LYS A 9 16.19 -34.61 21.19
CA LYS A 9 16.97 -35.59 21.97
C LYS A 9 17.49 -36.66 21.01
N GLU A 10 18.71 -37.16 21.26
CA GLU A 10 19.43 -38.05 20.33
C GLU A 10 18.60 -39.24 19.86
N GLU A 11 17.77 -39.79 20.75
CA GLU A 11 16.90 -40.94 20.49
C GLU A 11 15.75 -40.68 19.51
N GLU A 12 15.35 -39.42 19.29
CA GLU A 12 14.25 -39.04 18.38
C GLU A 12 14.76 -38.34 17.10
N ARG A 13 16.07 -38.26 16.91
CA ARG A 13 16.65 -37.63 15.72
C ARG A 13 16.44 -38.51 14.50
N ARG A 14 15.55 -38.08 13.61
CA ARG A 14 15.46 -38.66 12.26
C ARG A 14 16.81 -38.50 11.55
N THR A 15 17.49 -39.62 11.31
CA THR A 15 18.80 -39.69 10.68
C THR A 15 18.74 -39.35 9.19
N THR A 16 17.63 -39.67 8.53
CA THR A 16 17.41 -39.36 7.12
C THR A 16 16.02 -38.76 6.91
N VAL A 17 15.99 -37.66 6.18
CA VAL A 17 14.76 -36.96 5.81
C VAL A 17 14.75 -36.85 4.28
N PRO A 18 13.78 -37.48 3.60
CA PRO A 18 13.59 -37.29 2.17
C PRO A 18 13.41 -35.79 1.87
N HIS A 19 14.15 -35.29 0.88
CA HIS A 19 14.16 -33.88 0.47
C HIS A 19 14.49 -32.90 1.61
N ASP A 20 15.52 -33.21 2.41
CA ASP A 20 15.98 -32.30 3.46
C ASP A 20 16.45 -30.96 2.88
N LEU A 21 15.63 -29.93 3.11
CA LEU A 21 15.91 -28.60 2.60
C LEU A 21 17.16 -27.99 3.25
N LYS A 22 17.50 -28.38 4.48
CA LYS A 22 18.74 -27.89 5.10
C LYS A 22 19.97 -28.47 4.42
N LYS A 23 19.89 -29.70 3.89
CA LYS A 23 20.94 -30.27 3.04
C LYS A 23 21.02 -29.58 1.67
N MET A 24 19.88 -29.22 1.08
CA MET A 24 19.83 -28.53 -0.22
C MET A 24 20.26 -27.05 -0.15
N PHE A 25 19.91 -26.35 0.92
CA PHE A 25 20.29 -24.96 1.16
C PHE A 25 20.99 -24.83 2.52
N PRO A 26 22.28 -25.21 2.60
CA PRO A 26 23.02 -25.26 3.86
C PRO A 26 23.16 -23.89 4.52
N TYR A 27 23.12 -22.81 3.73
CA TYR A 27 23.21 -21.44 4.23
C TYR A 27 21.87 -20.89 4.76
N CYS A 28 20.73 -21.46 4.38
CA CYS A 28 19.45 -21.01 4.95
C CYS A 28 19.33 -21.48 6.40
N SER A 29 19.07 -20.58 7.33
CA SER A 29 18.88 -20.95 8.73
C SER A 29 17.60 -21.77 8.95
N HIS A 30 17.59 -22.52 10.06
CA HIS A 30 16.40 -23.24 10.49
C HIS A 30 15.18 -22.32 10.69
N ASN A 31 15.40 -21.11 11.23
CA ASN A 31 14.34 -20.12 11.43
C ASN A 31 13.76 -19.62 10.10
N GLU A 32 14.60 -19.34 9.10
CA GLU A 32 14.13 -18.92 7.77
C GLU A 32 13.30 -20.01 7.10
N PHE A 33 13.69 -21.28 7.24
CA PHE A 33 12.87 -22.38 6.73
C PHE A 33 11.56 -22.53 7.47
N GLN A 34 11.55 -22.35 8.80
CA GLN A 34 10.31 -22.37 9.58
C GLN A 34 9.39 -21.21 9.19
N GLU A 35 9.93 -20.03 8.90
CA GLU A 35 9.18 -18.89 8.38
C GLU A 35 8.60 -19.15 6.99
N CYS A 36 9.43 -19.65 6.06
CA CYS A 36 8.97 -20.04 4.73
C CYS A 36 7.86 -21.09 4.83
N ARG A 37 8.01 -22.08 5.71
CA ARG A 37 6.99 -23.08 5.99
C ARG A 37 5.70 -22.41 6.49
N ASP A 38 5.78 -21.54 7.48
CA ASP A 38 4.61 -20.87 8.06
C ASP A 38 3.88 -20.01 7.02
N ILE A 39 4.62 -19.30 6.16
CA ILE A 39 4.06 -18.51 5.05
C ILE A 39 3.38 -19.43 4.02
N VAL A 40 4.02 -20.52 3.62
CA VAL A 40 3.45 -21.47 2.65
C VAL A 40 2.19 -22.13 3.20
N VAL A 41 2.21 -22.56 4.46
CA VAL A 41 1.03 -23.11 5.14
C VAL A 41 -0.08 -22.07 5.19
N GLN A 42 0.24 -20.82 5.53
CA GLN A 42 -0.75 -19.74 5.55
C GLN A 42 -1.37 -19.52 4.15
N LEU A 43 -0.57 -19.45 3.09
CA LEU A 43 -1.07 -19.29 1.72
C LEU A 43 -1.98 -20.46 1.31
N TYR A 44 -1.59 -21.69 1.66
CA TYR A 44 -2.38 -22.89 1.42
C TYR A 44 -3.72 -22.85 2.15
N GLU A 45 -3.72 -22.52 3.45
CA GLU A 45 -4.92 -22.39 4.26
C GLU A 45 -5.86 -21.26 3.77
N GLN A 46 -5.31 -20.16 3.24
CA GLN A 46 -6.08 -19.00 2.80
C GLN A 46 -6.70 -19.14 1.39
N GLY A 47 -6.10 -19.92 0.49
CA GLY A 47 -6.48 -19.91 -0.92
C GLY A 47 -6.60 -21.26 -1.62
N TYR A 48 -6.23 -22.38 -0.97
CA TYR A 48 -6.03 -23.66 -1.66
C TYR A 48 -6.75 -24.86 -1.00
N GLN A 49 -7.82 -24.62 -0.23
CA GLN A 49 -8.74 -25.69 0.19
C GLN A 49 -9.86 -25.87 -0.84
N PRO A 50 -9.80 -26.86 -1.75
CA PRO A 50 -10.80 -27.05 -2.81
C PRO A 50 -12.21 -27.41 -2.30
N SER A 51 -12.39 -27.73 -1.01
CA SER A 51 -13.67 -28.20 -0.45
C SER A 51 -14.36 -27.19 0.49
N SER A 52 -13.76 -26.05 0.83
CA SER A 52 -14.35 -25.12 1.81
C SER A 52 -15.12 -23.98 1.12
N LYS A 53 -16.43 -23.84 1.41
CA LYS A 53 -17.30 -22.79 0.83
C LYS A 53 -16.95 -21.38 1.32
N ARG A 54 -16.11 -21.22 2.33
CA ARG A 54 -15.46 -19.96 2.74
C ARG A 54 -14.14 -20.29 3.43
N PRO A 55 -13.02 -19.65 3.08
CA PRO A 55 -11.80 -19.81 3.85
C PRO A 55 -12.04 -19.25 5.26
N PRO A 56 -11.80 -20.03 6.33
CA PRO A 56 -11.83 -19.47 7.67
C PRO A 56 -10.70 -18.43 7.74
N ILE A 57 -11.05 -17.16 7.96
CA ILE A 57 -10.07 -16.11 8.24
C ILE A 57 -9.49 -16.39 9.64
N LYS A 58 -8.61 -17.38 9.73
CA LYS A 58 -7.83 -17.63 10.94
C LYS A 58 -6.82 -16.50 11.08
N ARG A 59 -6.73 -16.02 12.33
CA ARG A 59 -5.94 -14.88 12.82
C ARG A 59 -4.68 -14.65 11.98
N VAL A 60 -4.47 -13.39 11.56
CA VAL A 60 -3.21 -12.94 10.96
C VAL A 60 -2.07 -13.35 11.90
N ARG A 61 -1.34 -14.43 11.57
CA ARG A 61 -0.14 -14.80 12.30
C ARG A 61 0.82 -13.62 12.13
N ARG A 62 1.27 -13.05 13.25
CA ARG A 62 2.22 -11.93 13.21
C ARG A 62 3.44 -12.41 12.42
N GLN A 63 3.77 -11.74 11.33
CA GLN A 63 5.09 -11.85 10.70
C GLN A 63 6.11 -11.32 11.71
N LEU A 64 6.51 -12.18 12.65
CA LEU A 64 7.30 -11.81 13.83
C LEU A 64 8.72 -11.35 13.47
N ILE A 65 9.19 -11.58 12.24
CA ILE A 65 10.59 -11.37 11.86
C ILE A 65 10.85 -10.08 11.06
N ASN A 66 9.84 -9.44 10.45
CA ASN A 66 10.08 -8.23 9.65
C ASN A 66 10.67 -7.07 10.44
N GLY A 67 10.43 -7.00 11.76
CA GLY A 67 11.03 -5.96 12.61
C GLY A 67 12.55 -6.05 12.77
N LYS A 68 13.19 -7.19 12.44
CA LYS A 68 14.63 -7.42 12.64
C LYS A 68 15.42 -7.63 11.34
N ARG A 69 14.78 -7.56 10.16
CA ARG A 69 15.45 -7.80 8.86
C ARG A 69 16.19 -6.58 8.31
N PHE A 70 15.71 -5.39 8.63
CA PHE A 70 16.42 -4.17 8.28
C PHE A 70 16.26 -3.16 9.41
N ILE A 71 17.23 -2.26 9.52
CA ILE A 71 17.18 -1.13 10.43
C ILE A 71 17.46 0.12 9.63
N LEU A 72 16.65 1.14 9.85
CA LEU A 72 16.91 2.48 9.33
C LEU A 72 17.42 3.35 10.49
N VAL A 73 18.64 3.86 10.36
CA VAL A 73 19.25 4.78 11.35
C VAL A 73 19.69 6.06 10.66
N HIS A 74 19.62 7.15 11.40
CA HIS A 74 20.26 8.40 11.03
C HIS A 74 21.55 8.51 11.85
N LEU A 75 22.70 8.30 11.21
CA LEU A 75 23.99 8.35 11.91
C LEU A 75 24.55 9.78 11.80
N PRO A 76 24.86 10.44 12.93
CA PRO A 76 25.56 11.71 12.91
C PRO A 76 26.99 11.53 12.40
N LYS A 77 27.61 12.64 11.98
CA LYS A 77 29.02 12.69 11.61
C LYS A 77 29.88 12.33 12.84
N GLU A 78 30.56 11.20 12.78
CA GLU A 78 31.50 10.72 13.82
C GLU A 78 32.88 10.49 13.20
N LYS A 79 33.90 10.18 14.01
CA LYS A 79 35.29 9.96 13.55
C LYS A 79 35.42 8.98 12.38
N ASN A 80 34.50 8.02 12.25
CA ASN A 80 34.48 7.01 11.19
C ASN A 80 33.45 7.27 10.08
N ASN A 81 32.62 8.32 10.20
CA ASN A 81 31.57 8.67 9.24
C ASN A 81 31.74 10.14 8.82
N THR A 82 32.26 10.36 7.62
CA THR A 82 32.57 11.71 7.10
C THR A 82 31.33 12.55 6.80
N LEU A 83 30.15 11.94 6.65
CA LEU A 83 28.90 12.61 6.29
C LEU A 83 27.73 12.12 7.16
N THR A 84 26.96 13.06 7.70
CA THR A 84 25.66 12.78 8.34
C THR A 84 24.71 12.26 7.24
N ARG A 85 24.39 10.96 7.30
CA ARG A 85 23.54 10.31 6.30
C ARG A 85 22.58 9.35 6.97
N TRP A 86 21.48 9.08 6.29
CA TRP A 86 20.64 7.96 6.65
C TRP A 86 21.29 6.66 6.18
N TRP A 87 21.14 5.59 6.95
CA TRP A 87 21.69 4.29 6.63
C TRP A 87 20.60 3.23 6.78
N VAL A 88 20.57 2.31 5.82
CA VAL A 88 19.83 1.06 5.97
C VAL A 88 20.83 -0.05 6.26
N GLY A 89 20.69 -0.68 7.42
CA GLY A 89 21.34 -1.94 7.72
C GLY A 89 20.41 -3.08 7.35
N ILE A 90 20.69 -3.78 6.26
CA ILE A 90 19.98 -5.00 5.88
C ILE A 90 20.68 -6.15 6.58
N ARG A 91 19.96 -6.87 7.42
CA ARG A 91 20.47 -8.08 8.06
C ARG A 91 20.81 -9.08 6.96
N ASP A 92 22.01 -9.61 7.01
CA ASP A 92 22.40 -10.69 6.13
C ASP A 92 21.46 -11.90 6.34
N SER A 93 21.03 -12.53 5.25
CA SER A 93 20.39 -13.85 5.33
C SER A 93 21.40 -14.80 5.95
N LEU A 94 20.97 -15.64 6.89
CA LEU A 94 21.84 -16.22 7.91
C LEU A 94 23.01 -17.09 7.36
N ASP A 95 24.05 -17.28 8.18
CA ASP A 95 25.21 -18.21 8.05
C ASP A 95 26.29 -17.98 6.96
N THR A 96 26.52 -16.75 6.50
CA THR A 96 27.75 -16.45 5.73
C THR A 96 29.04 -16.53 6.57
N TRP A 97 28.98 -16.67 7.90
CA TRP A 97 30.19 -16.67 8.73
C TRP A 97 30.22 -17.73 9.84
N LYS A 98 31.19 -18.64 9.75
CA LYS A 98 31.48 -19.78 10.64
C LYS A 98 32.03 -19.42 12.05
N ARG A 99 31.95 -18.17 12.53
CA ARG A 99 32.50 -17.81 13.85
C ARG A 99 31.36 -17.71 14.88
N ASN A 100 31.58 -18.28 16.07
CA ASN A 100 30.69 -18.41 17.24
C ASN A 100 30.06 -17.09 17.78
N THR A 101 29.53 -16.21 16.95
CA THR A 101 28.89 -14.96 17.38
C THR A 101 27.36 -15.08 17.31
N PRO A 102 26.63 -14.72 18.38
CA PRO A 102 25.18 -14.80 18.40
C PRO A 102 24.47 -13.66 17.63
N TYR A 103 25.23 -12.75 16.99
CA TYR A 103 24.71 -11.57 16.31
C TYR A 103 24.91 -11.65 14.80
N HIS A 104 23.91 -11.19 14.05
CA HIS A 104 23.98 -11.09 12.58
C HIS A 104 24.71 -9.83 12.15
N GLN A 105 25.59 -9.99 11.16
CA GLN A 105 26.12 -8.86 10.41
C GLN A 105 25.00 -8.20 9.59
N LYS A 106 25.21 -6.92 9.29
CA LYS A 106 24.30 -6.13 8.45
C LYS A 106 25.10 -5.53 7.31
N LEU A 107 24.57 -5.65 6.11
CA LEU A 107 24.99 -4.84 4.98
C LEU A 107 24.47 -3.42 5.21
N TRP A 108 25.37 -2.49 5.46
CA TRP A 108 25.05 -1.08 5.66
C TRP A 108 25.11 -0.32 4.33
N LEU A 109 23.96 0.21 3.90
CA LEU A 109 23.81 1.00 2.69
C LEU A 109 23.56 2.46 3.07
N PRO A 110 24.43 3.39 2.66
CA PRO A 110 24.17 4.82 2.85
C PRO A 110 23.03 5.26 1.92
N LEU A 111 22.15 6.11 2.43
CA LEU A 111 21.01 6.64 1.69
C LEU A 111 21.10 8.16 1.56
N GLU A 112 20.86 8.63 0.35
CA GLU A 112 20.64 10.04 0.05
C GLU A 112 19.14 10.36 0.16
N MET A 113 18.74 10.87 1.33
CA MET A 113 17.36 11.25 1.59
C MET A 113 17.17 12.76 1.48
N SER A 114 16.25 13.19 0.61
CA SER A 114 15.74 14.56 0.58
C SER A 114 14.86 14.87 1.81
N SER A 115 14.61 16.16 2.05
CA SER A 115 13.66 16.61 3.09
C SER A 115 12.24 16.07 2.86
N PHE A 116 11.86 15.86 1.59
CA PHE A 116 10.59 15.20 1.24
C PHE A 116 10.56 13.75 1.75
N HIS A 117 11.60 12.96 1.50
CA HIS A 117 11.67 11.57 1.98
C HIS A 117 11.54 11.48 3.49
N GLN A 118 12.23 12.35 4.22
CA GLN A 118 12.16 12.41 5.68
C GLN A 118 10.75 12.76 6.19
N LYS A 119 10.06 13.70 5.52
CA LYS A 119 8.66 14.03 5.84
C LYS A 119 7.72 12.86 5.59
N GLU A 120 7.89 12.13 4.49
CA GLU A 120 7.07 10.94 4.20
C GLU A 120 7.30 9.81 5.21
N LEU A 121 8.56 9.55 5.59
CA LEU A 121 8.89 8.54 6.60
C LEU A 121 8.21 8.84 7.94
N LYS A 122 8.06 10.11 8.32
CA LYS A 122 7.35 10.51 9.56
C LYS A 122 5.84 10.24 9.53
N LYS A 123 5.24 10.08 8.34
CA LYS A 123 3.79 9.84 8.21
C LYS A 123 3.36 8.42 8.54
N GLY A 124 4.29 7.47 8.69
CA GLY A 124 3.93 6.08 8.84
C GLY A 124 5.03 5.19 9.37
N GLN A 125 4.69 3.92 9.55
CA GLN A 125 5.63 2.90 9.96
C GLN A 125 6.11 2.10 8.74
N ILE A 126 7.42 1.97 8.57
CA ILE A 126 8.00 1.13 7.51
C ILE A 126 7.62 -0.34 7.77
N LYS A 127 7.07 -1.01 6.75
CA LYS A 127 6.69 -2.43 6.80
C LYS A 127 7.66 -3.33 6.06
N SER A 128 8.15 -2.86 4.92
CA SER A 128 9.14 -3.58 4.12
C SER A 128 9.99 -2.61 3.32
N LEU A 129 11.08 -3.16 2.81
CA LEU A 129 12.05 -2.48 1.96
C LEU A 129 12.27 -3.34 0.72
N GLU A 130 12.44 -2.69 -0.43
CA GLU A 130 12.81 -3.32 -1.69
C GLU A 130 14.03 -2.60 -2.28
N LEU A 131 15.05 -3.36 -2.64
CA LEU A 131 16.20 -2.85 -3.40
C LEU A 131 15.95 -3.05 -4.89
N ARG A 132 16.14 -2.00 -5.69
CA ARG A 132 16.13 -2.12 -7.15
C ARG A 132 17.32 -1.44 -7.76
N TYR A 133 18.00 -2.15 -8.65
CA TYR A 133 19.00 -1.57 -9.52
C TYR A 133 18.34 -0.99 -10.78
N LYS A 134 18.56 0.31 -11.02
CA LYS A 134 18.04 1.01 -12.19
C LYS A 134 19.13 1.16 -13.22
N ARG A 135 19.16 0.25 -14.20
CA ARG A 135 20.18 0.24 -15.28
C ARG A 135 20.33 1.56 -16.03
N SER A 136 19.26 2.33 -16.19
CA SER A 136 19.31 3.59 -16.95
C SER A 136 20.11 4.70 -16.26
N THR A 137 20.19 4.67 -14.92
CA THR A 137 20.98 5.64 -14.14
C THR A 137 22.17 4.99 -13.46
N SER A 138 22.34 3.67 -13.62
CA SER A 138 23.35 2.86 -12.92
C SER A 138 23.33 3.04 -11.40
N GLU A 139 22.14 3.28 -10.83
CA GLU A 139 21.96 3.55 -9.41
C GLU A 139 21.14 2.46 -8.72
N TRP A 140 21.45 2.24 -7.45
CA TRP A 140 20.62 1.45 -6.54
C TRP A 140 19.60 2.34 -5.85
N TRP A 141 18.34 1.91 -5.89
CA TRP A 141 17.22 2.59 -5.26
C TRP A 141 16.66 1.72 -4.13
N VAL A 142 16.33 2.37 -3.02
CA VAL A 142 15.70 1.73 -1.87
C VAL A 142 14.26 2.22 -1.75
N TYR A 143 13.31 1.32 -1.94
CA TYR A 143 11.88 1.61 -1.86
C TYR A 143 11.34 1.16 -0.50
N PHE A 144 10.78 2.10 0.26
CA PHE A 144 10.14 1.83 1.53
C PHE A 144 8.63 1.68 1.35
N HIS A 145 8.07 0.58 1.83
CA HIS A 145 6.62 0.41 1.94
C HIS A 145 6.16 0.90 3.31
N LEU A 146 5.47 2.04 3.31
CA LEU A 146 4.96 2.66 4.53
C LEU A 146 3.53 2.20 4.79
N LYS A 147 3.26 1.70 5.99
CA LYS A 147 1.92 1.72 6.55
C LYS A 147 1.73 3.12 7.12
N VAL A 148 1.10 3.98 6.33
CA VAL A 148 0.60 5.27 6.82
C VAL A 148 -0.42 4.93 7.89
N LEU A 149 -0.05 5.16 9.15
CA LEU A 149 -1.04 5.19 10.20
C LEU A 149 -1.83 6.47 9.91
N PRO A 150 -3.15 6.40 9.74
CA PRO A 150 -3.94 7.63 9.71
C PRO A 150 -3.47 8.44 10.90
N HIS A 151 -2.93 9.64 10.65
CA HIS A 151 -2.63 10.59 11.70
C HIS A 151 -3.93 10.64 12.47
N SER A 152 -3.91 10.14 13.70
CA SER A 152 -5.06 9.66 14.42
C SER A 152 -6.24 10.53 14.02
N PHE A 153 -7.30 9.94 13.45
CA PHE A 153 -8.58 10.49 13.80
C PHE A 153 -8.66 10.29 15.33
N SER A 154 -8.02 11.18 16.08
CA SER A 154 -8.65 11.88 17.18
C SER A 154 -9.86 12.63 16.60
N LEU A 155 -10.79 11.88 15.98
CA LEU A 155 -12.17 12.02 16.38
C LEU A 155 -12.09 11.86 17.89
N PRO A 156 -12.44 12.87 18.69
CA PRO A 156 -12.57 12.70 20.11
C PRO A 156 -13.68 11.66 20.33
N CYS A 157 -13.33 10.39 20.23
CA CYS A 157 -14.07 9.33 20.85
C CYS A 157 -13.70 9.44 22.32
N GLN A 158 -14.64 10.01 23.07
CA GLN A 158 -14.66 10.15 24.52
C GLN A 158 -13.96 11.39 25.09
N GLY A 159 -14.83 12.37 25.30
CA GLY A 159 -14.69 13.53 26.16
C GLY A 159 -16.05 14.20 26.25
N GLU A 160 -17.05 13.43 26.71
CA GLU A 160 -18.34 13.79 27.33
C GLU A 160 -19.23 14.94 26.82
N ASN A 161 -18.89 15.63 25.74
CA ASN A 161 -19.72 16.67 25.13
C ASN A 161 -20.10 16.32 23.69
N SER A 162 -20.34 15.04 23.40
CA SER A 162 -20.95 14.64 22.14
C SER A 162 -22.37 15.20 22.11
N SER A 163 -22.56 16.30 21.39
CA SER A 163 -23.88 16.74 20.96
C SER A 163 -24.65 15.51 20.47
N PHE A 164 -25.82 15.22 21.05
CA PHE A 164 -26.76 14.14 20.72
C PHE A 164 -27.32 14.20 19.29
N LEU A 165 -26.51 14.61 18.32
CA LEU A 165 -26.90 14.66 16.93
C LEU A 165 -26.86 13.24 16.37
N PRO A 166 -27.94 12.82 15.70
CA PRO A 166 -27.97 11.51 15.08
C PRO A 166 -26.92 11.44 13.96
N PRO A 167 -26.31 10.26 13.73
CA PRO A 167 -25.30 10.06 12.69
C PRO A 167 -25.87 10.46 11.33
N ALA A 168 -25.09 11.18 10.53
CA ALA A 168 -25.45 11.51 9.15
C ALA A 168 -24.55 10.73 8.19
N VAL A 169 -25.12 10.24 7.10
CA VAL A 169 -24.41 9.47 6.07
C VAL A 169 -24.34 10.31 4.81
N LEU A 170 -23.14 10.53 4.29
CA LEU A 170 -22.93 11.14 2.98
C LEU A 170 -22.71 10.03 1.95
N GLY A 171 -23.76 9.72 1.18
CA GLY A 171 -23.65 8.82 0.03
C GLY A 171 -23.00 9.54 -1.15
N ILE A 172 -21.96 8.94 -1.72
CA ILE A 172 -21.27 9.42 -2.92
C ILE A 172 -21.27 8.28 -3.92
N ASP A 173 -21.93 8.46 -5.06
CA ASP A 173 -21.86 7.49 -6.16
C ASP A 173 -20.80 7.95 -7.18
N LEU A 174 -19.87 7.06 -7.53
CA LEU A 174 -18.80 7.33 -8.49
C LEU A 174 -19.15 6.69 -9.83
N GLY A 175 -20.07 7.30 -10.58
CA GLY A 175 -20.44 6.82 -11.91
C GLY A 175 -19.29 6.87 -12.92
N ILE A 176 -19.41 6.08 -14.00
CA ILE A 176 -18.41 5.88 -15.09
C ILE A 176 -18.03 7.19 -15.83
N ASN A 177 -18.85 8.25 -15.70
CA ASN A 177 -18.68 9.55 -16.34
C ASN A 177 -18.51 10.74 -15.37
N ILE A 178 -18.37 10.46 -14.06
CA ILE A 178 -18.18 11.37 -12.91
C ILE A 178 -18.78 12.78 -13.10
N PRO A 179 -20.10 12.88 -13.00
CA PRO A 179 -20.75 13.56 -11.90
C PRO A 179 -20.93 12.58 -10.75
N ALA A 180 -20.43 12.93 -9.57
CA ALA A 180 -20.77 12.18 -8.37
C ALA A 180 -22.01 12.83 -7.74
N PRO A 181 -23.18 12.18 -7.72
CA PRO A 181 -24.26 12.63 -6.88
C PRO A 181 -23.84 12.45 -5.41
N ARG A 182 -24.16 13.47 -4.63
CA ARG A 182 -24.03 13.44 -3.18
C ARG A 182 -25.41 13.45 -2.57
N VAL A 183 -25.57 12.64 -1.54
CA VAL A 183 -26.83 12.51 -0.83
C VAL A 183 -26.53 12.53 0.66
N LEU A 184 -26.99 13.57 1.36
CA LEU A 184 -26.85 13.66 2.82
C LEU A 184 -28.10 13.04 3.46
N ILE A 185 -27.95 11.85 4.03
CA ILE A 185 -29.03 11.13 4.70
C ILE A 185 -28.93 11.40 6.20
N THR A 186 -30.07 11.76 6.80
CA THR A 186 -30.18 11.94 8.26
C THR A 186 -31.34 11.10 8.78
N PRO A 187 -31.29 10.55 10.01
CA PRO A 187 -32.32 9.62 10.50
C PRO A 187 -33.73 10.19 10.55
N LYS A 188 -33.88 11.52 10.56
CA LYS A 188 -35.17 12.20 10.68
C LYS A 188 -35.70 12.81 9.38
N LYS A 189 -34.96 12.78 8.26
CA LYS A 189 -35.40 13.42 7.00
C LYS A 189 -35.65 12.41 5.89
N LYS A 190 -36.80 12.57 5.22
CA LYS A 190 -37.03 12.02 3.88
C LYS A 190 -36.12 12.73 2.89
N LEU A 191 -35.50 11.97 2.00
CA LEU A 191 -34.63 12.50 0.97
C LEU A 191 -35.40 13.45 0.06
N THR A 192 -35.00 14.71 -0.02
CA THR A 192 -35.58 15.66 -0.99
C THR A 192 -34.64 15.87 -2.17
N SER A 193 -35.20 16.11 -3.36
CA SER A 193 -34.42 16.38 -4.58
C SER A 193 -33.47 17.58 -4.44
N LYS A 194 -33.80 18.54 -3.56
CA LYS A 194 -32.95 19.71 -3.23
C LYS A 194 -31.68 19.34 -2.44
N GLU A 195 -31.67 18.20 -1.78
CA GLU A 195 -30.53 17.71 -0.99
C GLU A 195 -29.57 16.85 -1.81
N ILE A 196 -30.01 16.40 -2.99
CA ILE A 196 -29.17 15.74 -3.98
C ILE A 196 -28.40 16.82 -4.73
N LYS A 197 -27.08 16.88 -4.54
CA LYS A 197 -26.21 17.76 -5.33
C LYS A 197 -25.28 16.93 -6.19
N PHE A 198 -25.07 17.39 -7.42
CA PHE A 198 -24.14 16.76 -8.35
C PHE A 198 -22.85 17.56 -8.39
N TRP A 199 -21.71 16.90 -8.16
CA TRP A 199 -20.41 17.48 -8.48
C TRP A 199 -20.22 17.41 -9.98
N TYR A 200 -20.59 18.49 -10.68
CA TYR A 200 -20.54 18.55 -12.14
C TYR A 200 -19.46 19.52 -12.61
N THR A 201 -18.45 19.01 -13.31
CA THR A 201 -17.43 19.85 -13.95
C THR A 201 -17.59 19.80 -15.46
N LYS A 202 -18.30 20.78 -16.05
CA LYS A 202 -18.54 20.90 -17.51
C LYS A 202 -17.26 20.69 -18.32
N GLN A 203 -16.15 21.26 -17.84
CA GLN A 203 -14.85 21.18 -18.49
C GLN A 203 -14.25 19.76 -18.46
N TRP A 204 -14.31 19.06 -17.33
CA TRP A 204 -13.83 17.68 -17.20
C TRP A 204 -14.58 16.75 -18.16
N ASN A 205 -15.91 16.85 -18.22
CA ASN A 205 -16.71 15.98 -19.08
C ASN A 205 -16.36 16.15 -20.56
N ARG A 206 -16.18 17.39 -21.02
CA ARG A 206 -15.72 17.68 -22.39
C ARG A 206 -14.35 17.06 -22.67
N ILE A 207 -13.40 17.23 -21.76
CA ILE A 207 -12.04 16.67 -21.91
C ILE A 207 -12.09 15.14 -21.87
N ASN A 208 -12.74 14.55 -20.89
CA ASN A 208 -12.86 13.11 -20.71
C ASN A 208 -13.55 12.45 -21.91
N HIS A 209 -14.61 13.07 -22.44
CA HIS A 209 -15.29 12.62 -23.65
C HIS A 209 -14.35 12.60 -24.86
N ARG A 210 -13.60 13.70 -25.11
CA ARG A 210 -12.59 13.75 -26.18
C ARG A 210 -11.55 12.64 -26.05
N TYR A 211 -11.07 12.35 -24.83
CA TYR A 211 -10.14 11.25 -24.59
C TYR A 211 -10.75 9.87 -24.80
N LYS A 212 -12.01 9.66 -24.38
CA LYS A 212 -12.73 8.40 -24.62
C LYS A 212 -12.89 8.13 -26.12
N LEU A 213 -13.23 9.14 -26.92
CA LEU A 213 -13.30 9.00 -28.38
C LEU A 213 -11.94 8.62 -28.98
N LYS A 214 -10.86 9.30 -28.58
CA LYS A 214 -9.50 8.97 -29.03
C LYS A 214 -9.09 7.55 -28.63
N LEU A 215 -9.40 7.13 -27.41
CA LEU A 215 -9.10 5.79 -26.91
C LEU A 215 -9.87 4.73 -27.70
N SER A 216 -11.18 4.92 -27.89
CA SER A 216 -12.04 4.03 -28.67
C SER A 216 -11.56 3.90 -30.12
N HIS A 217 -11.19 5.02 -30.76
CA HIS A 217 -10.64 5.02 -32.11
C HIS A 217 -9.33 4.22 -32.19
N LEU A 218 -8.40 4.44 -31.25
CA LEU A 218 -7.14 3.70 -31.22
C LEU A 218 -7.33 2.21 -30.88
N GLN A 219 -8.31 1.87 -30.04
CA GLN A 219 -8.65 0.47 -29.74
C GLN A 219 -9.23 -0.25 -30.97
N ARG A 220 -10.13 0.41 -31.71
CA ARG A 220 -10.63 -0.12 -33.00
C ARG A 220 -9.50 -0.31 -34.00
N LYS A 221 -8.61 0.69 -34.14
CA LYS A 221 -7.42 0.59 -34.99
C LYS A 221 -6.47 -0.52 -34.54
N ALA A 222 -6.31 -0.74 -33.23
CA ALA A 222 -5.49 -1.83 -32.70
C ALA A 222 -6.06 -3.20 -33.09
N ALA A 223 -7.39 -3.38 -32.99
CA ALA A 223 -8.06 -4.61 -33.37
C ALA A 223 -7.89 -4.93 -34.87
N LEU A 224 -8.02 -3.91 -35.74
CA LEU A 224 -7.79 -4.06 -37.18
C LEU A 224 -6.31 -4.37 -37.49
N ASN A 225 -5.38 -3.71 -36.81
CA ASN A 225 -3.95 -3.94 -37.01
C ASN A 225 -3.44 -5.27 -36.45
N ASP A 226 -4.19 -5.90 -35.54
CA ASP A 226 -3.87 -7.23 -35.00
C ASP A 226 -3.91 -8.29 -36.11
N GLN A 227 -4.86 -8.15 -37.05
CA GLN A 227 -4.96 -8.98 -38.23
C GLN A 227 -3.79 -8.81 -39.22
N LEU A 228 -3.04 -7.70 -39.13
CA LEU A 228 -1.97 -7.32 -40.05
C LEU A 228 -0.56 -7.39 -39.43
N GLY A 229 -0.41 -7.89 -38.20
CA GLY A 229 0.88 -7.98 -37.50
C GLY A 229 1.51 -6.63 -37.11
N LYS A 230 0.82 -5.50 -37.27
CA LYS A 230 1.33 -4.12 -37.00
C LYS A 230 0.90 -3.58 -35.62
N LYS A 231 0.83 -4.46 -34.62
CA LYS A 231 0.25 -4.20 -33.29
C LYS A 231 1.07 -3.23 -32.43
N HIS A 232 2.40 -3.29 -32.53
CA HIS A 232 3.31 -2.58 -31.63
C HIS A 232 3.21 -1.06 -31.70
N GLN A 233 2.99 -0.49 -32.89
CA GLN A 233 2.89 0.96 -33.05
C GLN A 233 1.63 1.50 -32.35
N VAL A 234 0.48 0.84 -32.51
CA VAL A 234 -0.78 1.28 -31.90
C VAL A 234 -0.73 1.22 -30.37
N TYR A 235 -0.10 0.19 -29.80
CA TYR A 235 0.07 0.12 -28.34
C TYR A 235 0.97 1.20 -27.77
N ARG A 236 2.02 1.63 -28.50
CA ARG A 236 2.84 2.78 -28.07
C ARG A 236 1.96 4.04 -27.95
N PHE A 237 1.11 4.31 -28.93
CA PHE A 237 0.17 5.43 -28.89
C PHE A 237 -0.88 5.29 -27.79
N LEU A 238 -1.46 4.09 -27.59
CA LEU A 238 -2.41 3.83 -26.51
C LEU A 238 -1.77 4.07 -25.14
N ASN A 239 -0.54 3.61 -24.92
CA ASN A 239 0.18 3.83 -23.67
C ASN A 239 0.47 5.31 -23.43
N HIS A 240 0.90 6.04 -24.47
CA HIS A 240 1.09 7.48 -24.39
C HIS A 240 -0.22 8.21 -24.04
N LEU A 241 -1.32 7.88 -24.72
CA LEU A 241 -2.63 8.48 -24.49
C LEU A 241 -3.15 8.17 -23.07
N ARG A 242 -2.99 6.94 -22.58
CA ARG A 242 -3.35 6.54 -21.20
C ARG A 242 -2.53 7.29 -20.16
N ARG A 243 -1.23 7.51 -20.39
CA ARG A 243 -0.38 8.31 -19.50
C ARG A 243 -0.84 9.77 -19.46
N ARG A 244 -1.06 10.37 -20.63
CA ARG A 244 -1.56 11.75 -20.75
C ARG A 244 -2.94 11.94 -20.12
N HIS A 245 -3.86 10.99 -20.32
CA HIS A 245 -5.19 11.02 -19.69
C HIS A 245 -5.11 10.93 -18.17
N ARG A 246 -4.27 10.03 -17.62
CA ARG A 246 -4.04 9.96 -16.16
C ARG A 246 -3.48 11.28 -15.59
N TYR A 247 -2.53 11.89 -16.29
CA TYR A 247 -1.95 13.16 -15.88
C TYR A 247 -3.01 14.28 -15.84
N ILE A 248 -3.85 14.38 -16.87
CA ILE A 248 -4.92 15.37 -16.94
C ILE A 248 -6.03 15.08 -15.92
N LYS A 249 -6.36 13.81 -15.67
CA LYS A 249 -7.40 13.40 -14.70
C LYS A 249 -7.02 13.76 -13.26
N ARG A 250 -5.73 13.70 -12.92
CA ARG A 250 -5.22 13.89 -11.56
C ARG A 250 -5.67 15.20 -10.89
N PRO A 251 -5.49 16.41 -11.47
CA PRO A 251 -5.94 17.66 -10.87
C PRO A 251 -7.45 17.69 -10.60
N TYR A 252 -8.28 17.14 -11.51
CA TYR A 252 -9.72 17.07 -11.30
C TYR A 252 -10.10 16.14 -10.14
N ILE A 253 -9.40 15.01 -9.96
CA ILE A 253 -9.60 14.16 -8.78
C ILE A 253 -9.22 14.91 -7.51
N HIS A 254 -8.10 15.63 -7.51
CA HIS A 254 -7.68 16.42 -6.35
C HIS A 254 -8.70 17.51 -5.99
N GLN A 255 -9.19 18.26 -6.99
CA GLN A 255 -10.24 19.25 -6.78
C GLN A 255 -11.51 18.60 -6.24
N PHE A 256 -11.96 17.50 -6.84
CA PHE A 256 -13.14 16.77 -6.40
C PHE A 256 -13.05 16.30 -4.94
N VAL A 257 -11.91 15.73 -4.53
CA VAL A 257 -11.68 15.32 -3.14
C VAL A 257 -11.68 16.53 -2.21
N SER A 258 -11.06 17.65 -2.62
CA SER A 258 -11.08 18.90 -1.87
C SER A 258 -12.51 19.41 -1.66
N ASP A 259 -13.33 19.40 -2.71
CA ASP A 259 -14.74 19.84 -2.66
C ASP A 259 -15.58 18.94 -1.75
N ILE A 260 -15.29 17.63 -1.73
CA ILE A 260 -15.92 16.68 -0.79
C ILE A 260 -15.55 17.06 0.65
N MET A 261 -14.27 17.28 0.93
CA MET A 261 -13.81 17.60 2.30
C MET A 261 -14.41 18.91 2.79
N GLN A 262 -14.36 19.97 1.98
CA GLN A 262 -14.98 21.26 2.29
C GLN A 262 -16.50 21.13 2.50
N THR A 263 -17.16 20.26 1.74
CA THR A 263 -18.58 19.97 1.94
C THR A 263 -18.84 19.31 3.29
N ILE A 264 -18.05 18.30 3.66
CA ILE A 264 -18.17 17.60 4.94
C ILE A 264 -17.99 18.61 6.08
N GLU A 265 -16.97 19.46 6.00
CA GLU A 265 -16.69 20.53 6.97
C GLU A 265 -17.82 21.56 7.06
N SER A 266 -18.35 22.03 5.92
CA SER A 266 -19.48 22.96 5.88
C SER A 266 -20.76 22.35 6.46
N CYS A 267 -21.03 21.07 6.16
CA CYS A 267 -22.17 20.37 6.74
C CYS A 267 -22.04 20.17 8.26
N ALA A 268 -20.80 20.02 8.77
CA ALA A 268 -20.52 19.98 10.19
C ALA A 268 -20.72 21.36 10.85
N SER A 269 -20.22 22.45 10.23
CA SER A 269 -20.24 23.81 10.81
C SER A 269 -21.62 24.50 10.80
N VAL A 270 -22.46 24.24 9.79
CA VAL A 270 -23.82 24.81 9.72
C VAL A 270 -24.74 24.28 10.84
N ARG A 271 -24.47 23.08 11.37
CA ARG A 271 -25.25 22.51 12.48
C ARG A 271 -24.92 23.13 13.83
N SER A 272 -23.68 23.59 14.03
CA SER A 272 -23.31 24.38 15.22
C SER A 272 -24.02 25.73 15.25
N PHE A 273 -24.20 26.39 14.11
CA PHE A 273 -24.71 27.77 14.04
C PHE A 273 -26.23 27.90 14.24
N ARG A 274 -27.03 26.87 13.87
CA ARG A 274 -28.49 26.87 14.11
C ARG A 274 -28.86 26.67 15.59
N ARG A 275 -27.92 26.23 16.43
CA ARG A 275 -28.12 26.08 17.87
C ARG A 275 -28.09 27.42 18.60
N CYS A 276 -27.26 28.37 18.18
CA CYS A 276 -27.11 29.68 18.84
C CYS A 276 -28.25 30.68 18.57
N ARG A 277 -29.22 30.35 17.71
CA ARG A 277 -30.38 31.23 17.41
C ARG A 277 -31.71 30.75 18.02
N LEU A 278 -31.68 29.63 18.74
CA LEU A 278 -32.86 29.02 19.37
C LEU A 278 -32.67 28.84 20.88
N SER A 279 -31.70 29.54 21.46
CA SER A 279 -31.46 29.68 22.90
C SER A 279 -31.62 31.13 23.30
#